data_AF-A0AAV0YST3-F1
#
_entry.id   AF-A0AAV0YST3-F1
#
_cell.length_a   1.000
_cell.length_b   1.000
_cell.length_c   1.000
_cell.angle_alpha   90.00
_cell.angle_beta   90.00
_cell.angle_gamma   90.00
#
_symmetry.space_group_name_H-M   'P 1'
#
loop_
_entity.id
_entity.type
_entity.pdbx_description
1 polymer ?
#
loop_
_entity_poly.entity_id
_entity_poly.type
_entity_poly.pdbx_seq_one_letter_code
_entity_poly.pdbx_strand_id
1 'polypeptide(L)'
;MDGYLNNLSLEYESVWDTKPAWCQPWTIALTGVSIVAISWLVFQSVVVTSAISLLIFAWWYIFLYSYPKAYSAMIAERRERITDGVEDTYGRRK
;
A
#
# COMPACT_ATOMS: atom_id res chain seq x y z
N MET A 1 1.07 -11.52 16.76
CA MET A 1 0.69 -11.26 15.35
C MET A 1 1.99 -11.02 14.57
N ASP A 2 2.96 -11.93 14.75
CA ASP A 2 4.38 -11.60 14.62
C ASP A 2 5.06 -12.43 13.51
N GLY A 3 4.40 -13.52 13.09
CA GLY A 3 4.86 -14.36 11.98
C GLY A 3 4.73 -13.72 10.60
N TYR A 4 3.80 -12.77 10.42
CA TYR A 4 3.66 -12.06 9.13
C TYR A 4 4.81 -11.06 8.90
N LEU A 5 5.31 -10.45 9.98
CA LEU A 5 6.45 -9.53 9.95
C LEU A 5 7.80 -10.24 9.74
N ASN A 6 7.91 -11.52 10.15
CA ASN A 6 9.10 -12.34 9.91
C ASN A 6 9.26 -12.79 8.45
N ASN A 7 8.19 -12.76 7.65
CA ASN A 7 8.24 -13.10 6.22
C ASN A 7 8.41 -11.87 5.31
N LEU A 8 8.50 -10.66 5.88
CA LEU A 8 9.09 -9.51 5.17
C LEU A 8 10.60 -9.75 5.08
N SER A 9 11.02 -10.63 4.17
CA SER A 9 12.41 -10.70 3.78
C SER A 9 12.79 -9.35 3.19
N LEU A 10 13.95 -8.83 3.58
CA LEU A 10 14.56 -7.62 3.02
C LEU A 10 14.88 -7.73 1.53
N GLU A 11 14.60 -8.91 0.96
CA GLU A 11 14.68 -9.24 -0.45
C GLU A 11 13.63 -8.48 -1.27
N TYR A 12 12.46 -8.15 -0.67
CA TYR A 12 11.38 -7.51 -1.41
C TYR A 12 11.42 -5.98 -1.34
N GLU A 13 11.88 -5.34 -2.43
CA GLU A 13 11.98 -3.88 -2.57
C GLU A 13 10.61 -3.17 -2.63
N SER A 14 9.56 -3.89 -3.05
CA SER A 14 8.20 -3.37 -3.20
C SER A 14 7.19 -4.18 -2.37
N VAL A 15 6.29 -3.49 -1.64
CA VAL A 15 5.23 -4.13 -0.82
C VAL A 15 4.28 -4.96 -1.68
N TRP A 16 4.15 -4.55 -2.94
CA TRP A 16 3.09 -4.98 -3.83
C TRP A 16 3.29 -6.40 -4.31
N ASP A 17 4.52 -6.86 -4.39
CA ASP A 17 4.78 -8.17 -4.93
C ASP A 17 4.46 -9.33 -3.98
N THR A 18 4.42 -9.06 -2.67
CA THR A 18 3.91 -10.03 -1.70
C THR A 18 2.38 -10.13 -1.71
N LYS A 19 1.70 -9.20 -2.41
CA LYS A 19 0.24 -9.12 -2.46
C LYS A 19 -0.30 -9.73 -3.76
N PRO A 20 -1.47 -10.41 -3.70
CA PRO A 20 -2.09 -10.95 -4.90
C PRO A 20 -2.50 -9.83 -5.87
N ALA A 21 -2.67 -10.17 -7.15
CA ALA A 21 -2.94 -9.21 -8.23
C ALA A 21 -4.15 -8.27 -7.98
N TRP A 22 -5.12 -8.70 -7.17
CA TRP A 22 -6.31 -7.93 -6.80
C TRP A 22 -6.03 -6.69 -5.91
N CYS A 23 -4.86 -6.62 -5.28
CA CYS A 23 -4.49 -5.58 -4.32
C CYS A 23 -3.35 -4.72 -4.87
N GLN A 24 -3.05 -4.86 -6.15
CA GLN A 24 -2.01 -4.12 -6.83
C GLN A 24 -2.47 -2.67 -7.10
N PRO A 25 -1.52 -1.73 -7.26
CA PRO A 25 -1.85 -0.31 -7.41
C PRO A 25 -2.74 -0.05 -8.62
N TRP A 26 -2.57 -0.79 -9.71
CA TRP A 26 -3.45 -0.68 -10.88
C TRP A 26 -4.88 -1.15 -10.61
N THR A 27 -5.09 -2.17 -9.76
CA THR A 27 -6.43 -2.65 -9.42
C THR A 27 -7.16 -1.67 -8.50
N ILE A 28 -6.43 -1.04 -7.57
CA ILE A 28 -6.96 0.03 -6.71
C ILE A 28 -7.32 1.27 -7.55
N ALA A 29 -6.48 1.60 -8.54
CA ALA A 29 -6.79 2.67 -9.50
C ALA A 29 -8.02 2.32 -10.36
N LEU A 30 -8.08 1.11 -10.94
CA LEU A 30 -9.18 0.68 -11.79
C LEU A 30 -10.52 0.65 -11.06
N THR A 31 -10.55 0.18 -9.82
CA THR A 31 -11.76 0.18 -9.00
C THR A 31 -12.24 1.59 -8.70
N GLY A 32 -11.34 2.51 -8.32
CA GLY A 32 -11.66 3.92 -8.13
C GLY A 32 -12.22 4.59 -9.38
N VAL A 33 -11.57 4.40 -10.54
CA VAL A 33 -12.03 4.93 -11.83
C VAL A 33 -13.39 4.35 -12.22
N SER A 34 -13.60 3.05 -12.03
CA SER A 34 -14.87 2.38 -12.34
C SER A 34 -16.01 2.94 -11.50
N ILE A 35 -15.79 3.17 -10.20
CA ILE A 35 -16.79 3.75 -9.31
C ILE A 35 -17.14 5.19 -9.75
N VAL A 36 -16.14 6.00 -10.09
CA VAL A 36 -16.36 7.37 -10.59
C VAL A 36 -17.14 7.35 -11.91
N ALA A 37 -16.78 6.47 -12.84
CA ALA A 37 -17.46 6.32 -14.13
C ALA A 37 -18.93 5.89 -13.96
N ILE A 38 -19.19 4.90 -13.10
CA ILE A 38 -20.55 4.43 -12.79
C ILE A 38 -21.36 5.54 -12.10
N SER A 39 -20.76 6.25 -11.15
CA SER A 39 -21.41 7.38 -10.47
C SER A 39 -21.86 8.46 -11.46
N TRP A 40 -20.99 8.81 -12.42
CA TRP A 40 -21.32 9.79 -13.44
C TRP A 40 -22.46 9.32 -14.37
N LEU A 41 -22.41 8.05 -14.80
CA LEU A 41 -23.44 7.44 -15.65
C LEU A 41 -24.83 7.37 -14.98
N VAL A 42 -24.89 7.13 -13.67
CA VAL A 42 -26.15 6.94 -12.94
C VAL A 42 -26.75 8.26 -12.46
N PHE A 43 -25.93 9.14 -11.88
CA PHE A 43 -26.45 10.35 -11.23
C PHE A 43 -26.38 11.61 -12.11
N GLN A 44 -25.49 11.64 -13.11
CA GLN A 44 -25.24 12.77 -14.02
C GLN A 44 -25.17 14.15 -13.29
N SER A 45 -24.79 14.11 -12.01
CA SER A 45 -24.79 15.22 -11.07
C SER A 45 -23.36 15.49 -10.64
N VAL A 46 -22.93 16.72 -10.93
CA VAL A 46 -21.56 17.18 -10.67
C VAL A 46 -21.22 17.17 -9.18
N VAL A 47 -22.20 17.46 -8.32
CA VAL A 47 -22.03 17.51 -6.86
C VAL A 47 -21.82 16.12 -6.27
N VAL A 48 -22.60 15.14 -6.71
CA VAL A 48 -22.48 13.75 -6.24
C VAL A 48 -21.16 13.14 -6.72
N THR A 49 -20.81 13.40 -7.97
CA THR A 49 -19.56 12.87 -8.54
C THR A 49 -18.32 13.52 -7.91
N SER A 50 -18.36 14.82 -7.57
CA SER A 50 -17.24 15.48 -6.89
C SER A 50 -17.03 14.93 -5.48
N ALA A 51 -18.09 14.70 -4.72
CA ALA A 51 -18.01 14.10 -3.39
C ALA A 51 -17.43 12.67 -3.43
N ILE A 52 -17.90 11.84 -4.35
CA ILE A 52 -17.39 10.47 -4.54
C ILE A 52 -15.93 10.50 -5.00
N SER A 53 -15.58 11.39 -5.93
CA SER A 53 -14.20 11.54 -6.39
C SER A 53 -13.25 11.89 -5.25
N LEU A 54 -13.64 12.80 -4.35
CA LEU A 54 -12.84 13.13 -3.16
C LEU A 54 -12.61 11.92 -2.24
N LEU A 55 -13.63 11.10 -2.02
CA LEU A 55 -13.50 9.86 -1.24
C LEU A 55 -12.54 8.87 -1.92
N ILE A 56 -12.63 8.71 -3.23
CA ILE A 56 -11.73 7.85 -4.01
C ILE A 56 -10.30 8.40 -3.99
N PHE A 57 -10.09 9.72 -4.10
CA PHE A 57 -8.78 10.34 -3.98
C PHE A 57 -8.17 10.13 -2.59
N ALA A 58 -8.96 10.28 -1.52
CA ALA A 58 -8.51 9.98 -0.16
C ALA A 58 -8.14 8.50 -0.02
N TRP A 59 -8.93 7.60 -0.58
CA TRP A 59 -8.63 6.17 -0.61
C TRP A 59 -7.32 5.88 -1.35
N TRP A 60 -7.14 6.44 -2.54
CA TRP A 60 -5.91 6.32 -3.31
C TRP A 60 -4.71 6.88 -2.55
N TYR A 61 -4.86 8.02 -1.88
CA TYR A 61 -3.79 8.60 -1.07
C TYR A 61 -3.35 7.64 0.05
N ILE A 62 -4.30 7.02 0.76
CA ILE A 62 -3.96 6.07 1.83
C ILE A 62 -3.26 4.83 1.26
N PHE A 63 -3.83 4.21 0.23
CA PHE A 63 -3.34 2.93 -0.27
C PHE A 63 -2.10 3.05 -1.17
N LEU A 64 -2.04 4.04 -2.05
CA LEU A 64 -0.94 4.21 -3.01
C LEU A 64 0.22 5.01 -2.44
N TYR A 65 -0.01 5.85 -1.42
CA TYR A 65 1.04 6.72 -0.87
C TYR A 65 1.37 6.40 0.58
N SER A 66 0.40 6.40 1.48
CA SER A 66 0.68 6.17 2.92
C SER A 66 1.22 4.77 3.19
N TYR A 67 0.65 3.75 2.55
CA TYR A 67 1.05 2.36 2.74
C TYR A 67 2.49 2.04 2.29
N PRO A 68 2.93 2.35 1.05
CA PRO A 68 4.31 2.09 0.64
C PRO A 68 5.33 2.96 1.39
N LYS A 69 4.95 4.18 1.79
CA LYS A 69 5.83 5.07 2.59
C LYS A 69 6.09 4.53 4.00
N ALA A 70 5.06 4.01 4.67
CA ALA A 70 5.23 3.39 5.98
C ALA A 70 6.08 2.11 5.89
N TYR A 71 5.88 1.33 4.83
CA TYR A 71 6.65 0.11 4.61
C TYR A 71 8.13 0.40 4.32
N SER A 72 8.44 1.37 3.45
CA SER A 72 9.82 1.73 3.13
C SER A 72 10.57 2.27 4.35
N ALA A 73 9.90 3.05 5.22
CA ALA A 73 10.46 3.52 6.47
C ALA A 73 10.83 2.36 7.42
N MET A 74 9.94 1.38 7.59
CA MET A 74 10.21 0.21 8.44
C MET A 74 11.33 -0.68 7.87
N ILE A 75 11.46 -0.78 6.54
CA ILE A 75 12.58 -1.49 5.91
C ILE A 75 13.90 -0.76 6.15
N ALA A 76 13.92 0.57 6.01
CA ALA A 76 15.13 1.37 6.19
C ALA A 76 15.68 1.23 7.63
N GLU A 77 14.81 1.36 8.63
CA GLU A 77 15.19 1.21 10.04
C GLU A 77 15.68 -0.20 10.38
N ARG A 78 15.09 -1.24 9.76
CA ARG A 78 15.58 -2.61 9.93
C ARG A 78 16.91 -2.86 9.24
N ARG A 79 17.15 -2.26 8.06
CA ARG A 79 18.46 -2.35 7.37
C ARG A 79 19.57 -1.77 8.25
N GLU A 80 19.34 -0.64 8.91
CA GLU A 80 20.30 -0.06 9.86
C GLU A 80 20.61 -1.02 11.01
N ARG A 81 19.61 -1.63 11.65
CA ARG A 81 19.84 -2.60 12.74
C ARG A 81 20.63 -3.85 12.34
N ILE A 82 20.53 -4.26 11.08
CA ILE A 82 21.31 -5.38 10.54
C ILE A 82 22.75 -4.94 10.25
N THR A 83 22.95 -3.74 9.69
CA THR A 83 24.28 -3.17 9.49
C THR A 83 25.02 -2.96 10.80
N ASP A 84 24.32 -2.55 11.87
CA ASP A 84 24.87 -2.40 13.22
C ASP A 84 25.12 -3.75 13.94
N GLY A 85 24.76 -4.88 13.33
CA GLY A 85 25.00 -6.22 13.86
C GLY A 85 24.08 -6.62 15.01
N VAL A 86 23.01 -5.85 15.27
CA VAL A 86 22.03 -6.11 16.34
C VAL A 86 21.06 -7.25 15.96
N GLU A 87 20.70 -7.37 14.68
CA GLU A 87 19.84 -8.41 14.14
C GLU A 87 20.46 -9.08 12.90
N ASP A 88 20.32 -10.40 12.75
CA ASP A 88 20.68 -11.10 11.50
C ASP A 88 19.58 -10.94 10.44
N THR A 89 19.90 -11.21 9.17
CA THR A 89 18.97 -11.16 8.01
C THR A 89 17.70 -12.01 8.18
N TYR A 90 17.73 -12.99 9.07
CA TYR A 90 16.59 -13.86 9.42
C TYR A 90 15.79 -13.37 10.64
N GLY A 91 16.06 -12.18 11.17
CA GLY A 91 15.36 -11.62 12.33
C GLY A 91 15.71 -12.27 13.68
N ARG A 92 16.81 -13.02 13.76
CA ARG A 92 17.37 -13.44 15.06
C ARG A 92 18.23 -12.31 15.61
N ARG A 93 17.98 -11.90 16.85
CA ARG A 93 18.95 -11.09 17.60
C ARG A 93 20.17 -11.93 17.92
N LYS A 94 21.34 -11.35 17.74
CA LYS A 94 22.61 -11.90 18.23
C LYS A 94 22.81 -11.58 19.71
#